data_AF-A0A0F8W291-F1
#
_entry.id   AF-A0A0F8W291-F1
#
_cell.length_a   1.000
_cell.length_b   1.000
_cell.length_c   1.000
_cell.angle_alpha   90.00
_cell.angle_beta   90.00
_cell.angle_gamma   90.00
#
_symmetry.space_group_name_H-M   'P 1'
#
loop_
_entity.id
_entity.type
_entity.pdbx_description
1 polymer ?
#
loop_
_entity_poly.entity_id
_entity_poly.type
_entity_poly.pdbx_seq_one_letter_code
_entity_poly.pdbx_strand_id
1 'polypeptide(L)'
;EQYGDDTAIVKAFEVMQSKLDAVTVSHTKPDPVSGREDWPRDNDQQVDDPAVKVMVDKFFIDPTLKPYVDFYGAGKDAAKLTQEQTGNRWSMLEMADNIILGSQAQGRNITAEEAMEMAHLLVSEPVREKALRVELSTKVKKRAKGVTLRPAKSKAAKADTDGKVTEKQLEERVQQKLNNVFR
;
A
#
# COMPACT_ATOMS: atom_id res chain seq x y z
N GLU A 1 -7.28 -26.78 11.45
CA GLU A 1 -6.29 -25.69 11.27
C GLU A 1 -6.83 -24.74 10.23
N GLN A 2 -7.34 -23.57 10.66
CA GLN A 2 -8.00 -22.60 9.79
C GLN A 2 -7.49 -21.21 10.16
N TYR A 3 -6.26 -20.92 9.73
CA TYR A 3 -5.64 -19.60 9.88
C TYR A 3 -5.12 -19.18 8.51
N GLY A 4 -6.00 -18.53 7.76
CA GLY A 4 -5.71 -18.01 6.42
C GLY A 4 -6.73 -16.97 5.95
N ASP A 5 -7.50 -16.43 6.90
CA ASP A 5 -8.60 -15.51 6.62
C ASP A 5 -8.27 -14.18 7.32
N ASP A 6 -8.10 -13.10 6.54
CA ASP A 6 -7.86 -11.73 7.04
C ASP A 6 -8.91 -11.28 8.04
N THR A 7 -10.06 -11.96 8.04
CA THR A 7 -11.11 -11.85 9.03
C THR A 7 -10.56 -11.93 10.45
N ALA A 8 -9.57 -12.77 10.75
CA ALA A 8 -8.98 -12.82 12.10
C ALA A 8 -8.15 -11.57 12.45
N ILE A 9 -7.53 -10.95 11.45
CA ILE A 9 -6.69 -9.75 11.60
C ILE A 9 -7.54 -8.50 11.75
N VAL A 10 -8.54 -8.37 10.89
CA VAL A 10 -9.56 -7.33 10.94
C VAL A 10 -10.31 -7.40 12.28
N LYS A 11 -10.78 -8.60 12.67
CA LYS A 11 -11.45 -8.83 13.96
C LYS A 11 -10.62 -8.41 15.17
N ALA A 12 -9.33 -8.70 15.17
CA ALA A 12 -8.48 -8.32 16.28
C ALA A 12 -8.29 -6.81 16.38
N PHE A 13 -8.09 -6.14 15.24
CA PHE A 13 -7.95 -4.68 15.19
C PHE A 13 -9.24 -3.98 15.66
N GLU A 14 -10.41 -4.48 15.29
CA GLU A 14 -11.70 -3.92 15.69
C GLU A 14 -12.06 -4.20 17.15
N VAL A 15 -11.72 -5.39 17.68
CA VAL A 15 -11.85 -5.68 19.12
C VAL A 15 -10.95 -4.75 19.94
N MET A 16 -9.83 -4.28 19.37
CA MET A 16 -8.98 -3.27 20.02
C MET A 16 -9.58 -1.87 19.89
N GLN A 17 -10.06 -1.46 18.71
CA GLN A 17 -10.71 -0.17 18.46
C GLN A 17 -11.99 0.03 19.31
N SER A 18 -12.83 -0.99 19.45
CA SER A 18 -14.04 -0.93 20.28
C SER A 18 -13.74 -0.79 21.78
N LYS A 19 -12.63 -1.40 22.26
CA LYS A 19 -12.15 -1.18 23.63
C LYS A 19 -11.66 0.26 23.83
N LEU A 20 -11.07 0.88 22.80
CA LEU A 20 -10.66 2.28 22.82
C LEU A 20 -11.88 3.22 22.96
N ASP A 21 -12.93 3.00 22.17
CA ASP A 21 -14.14 3.83 22.24
C ASP A 21 -14.85 3.70 23.61
N ALA A 22 -14.88 2.50 24.19
CA ALA A 22 -15.43 2.30 25.54
C ALA A 22 -14.62 3.02 26.64
N VAL A 23 -13.31 3.18 26.47
CA VAL A 23 -12.45 3.94 27.40
C VAL A 23 -12.72 5.46 27.29
N THR A 24 -13.02 5.98 26.09
CA THR A 24 -13.32 7.42 25.92
C THR A 24 -14.59 7.90 26.63
N VAL A 25 -15.57 7.03 26.87
CA VAL A 25 -16.81 7.36 27.61
C VAL A 25 -16.61 7.43 29.13
N SER A 26 -15.49 6.92 29.65
CA SER A 26 -15.25 6.78 31.09
C SER A 26 -14.62 7.99 31.79
N HIS A 27 -14.30 9.08 31.08
CA HIS A 27 -13.61 10.25 31.64
C HIS A 27 -14.49 11.29 32.38
N THR A 28 -15.68 10.91 32.86
CA THR A 28 -16.44 11.73 33.82
C THR A 28 -16.88 10.94 35.05
N LYS A 29 -15.91 10.48 35.86
CA LYS A 29 -15.88 10.48 37.35
C LYS A 29 -14.87 9.43 37.85
N PRO A 30 -14.02 9.75 38.83
CA PRO A 30 -13.25 8.73 39.52
C PRO A 30 -14.07 8.21 40.72
N ASP A 31 -14.45 6.93 40.68
CA ASP A 31 -14.82 6.18 41.90
C ASP A 31 -13.81 5.02 42.10
N PRO A 32 -13.55 4.63 43.36
CA PRO A 32 -12.38 3.84 43.73
C PRO A 32 -12.58 2.33 43.54
N VAL A 33 -11.45 1.68 43.28
CA VAL A 33 -11.21 0.23 43.11
C VAL A 33 -12.01 -0.65 44.09
N SER A 34 -12.94 -1.47 43.55
CA SER A 34 -13.29 -2.77 44.12
C SER A 34 -13.97 -3.65 43.08
N GLY A 35 -13.50 -4.89 42.89
CA GLY A 35 -14.22 -5.90 42.11
C GLY A 35 -13.50 -6.27 40.82
N ARG A 36 -12.70 -7.33 40.89
CA ARG A 36 -12.28 -8.11 39.72
C ARG A 36 -13.52 -8.87 39.25
N GLU A 37 -14.38 -8.20 38.50
CA GLU A 37 -15.54 -8.82 37.87
C GLU A 37 -15.06 -9.59 36.63
N ASP A 38 -15.36 -10.88 36.64
CA ASP A 38 -15.34 -11.74 35.45
C ASP A 38 -16.15 -11.04 34.36
N TRP A 39 -15.46 -10.53 33.35
CA TRP A 39 -16.10 -10.02 32.15
C TRP A 39 -16.85 -11.17 31.48
N PRO A 40 -18.17 -11.05 31.25
CA PRO A 40 -18.90 -12.05 30.49
C PRO A 40 -18.31 -12.08 29.07
N ARG A 41 -17.69 -13.22 28.72
CA ARG A 41 -17.35 -13.59 27.33
C ARG A 41 -18.64 -14.00 26.62
N ASP A 42 -19.60 -13.09 26.57
CA ASP A 42 -20.83 -13.26 25.79
C ASP A 42 -20.73 -12.41 24.53
N ASN A 43 -21.04 -13.08 23.42
CA ASN A 43 -21.19 -12.62 22.05
C ASN A 43 -19.93 -12.44 21.19
N ASP A 44 -19.73 -13.47 20.35
CA ASP A 44 -19.58 -13.38 18.88
C ASP A 44 -20.55 -12.38 18.22
N GLN A 45 -20.64 -11.13 18.69
CA GLN A 45 -21.16 -10.04 17.89
C GLN A 45 -20.02 -9.59 17.01
N GLN A 46 -19.98 -10.24 15.86
CA GLN A 46 -19.18 -9.95 14.70
C GLN A 46 -19.46 -8.50 14.27
N VAL A 47 -18.70 -7.56 14.84
CA VAL A 47 -18.65 -6.17 14.37
C VAL A 47 -17.43 -6.06 13.47
N ASP A 48 -17.53 -6.67 12.28
CA ASP A 48 -16.61 -6.37 11.17
C ASP A 48 -16.93 -4.93 10.74
N ASP A 49 -16.16 -3.93 11.18
CA ASP A 49 -16.27 -2.56 10.68
C ASP A 49 -15.69 -2.51 9.26
N PRO A 50 -16.53 -2.44 8.21
CA PRO A 50 -16.05 -2.44 6.84
C PRO A 50 -15.09 -1.27 6.56
N ALA A 51 -15.15 -0.18 7.32
CA ALA A 51 -14.26 0.96 7.13
C ALA A 51 -12.81 0.62 7.50
N VAL A 52 -12.61 -0.07 8.62
CA VAL A 52 -11.29 -0.51 9.09
C VAL A 52 -10.66 -1.47 8.08
N LYS A 53 -11.42 -2.48 7.66
CA LYS A 53 -10.95 -3.43 6.64
C LYS A 53 -10.52 -2.73 5.36
N VAL A 54 -11.33 -1.79 4.87
CA VAL A 54 -11.01 -1.02 3.65
C VAL A 54 -9.75 -0.19 3.85
N MET A 55 -9.56 0.41 5.03
CA MET A 55 -8.37 1.21 5.36
C MET A 55 -7.09 0.34 5.35
N VAL A 56 -7.12 -0.81 6.03
CA VAL A 56 -6.00 -1.76 6.06
C VAL A 56 -5.69 -2.30 4.67
N ASP A 57 -6.72 -2.69 3.91
CA ASP A 57 -6.55 -3.16 2.53
C ASP A 57 -5.96 -2.05 1.63
N LYS A 58 -6.41 -0.80 1.82
CA LYS A 58 -5.91 0.37 1.08
C LYS A 58 -4.44 0.64 1.39
N PHE A 59 -4.03 0.45 2.65
CA PHE A 59 -2.64 0.60 3.06
C PHE A 59 -1.76 -0.41 2.30
N PHE A 60 -2.04 -1.71 2.36
CA PHE A 60 -1.17 -2.73 1.74
C PHE A 60 -1.16 -2.77 0.20
N ILE A 61 -2.09 -2.09 -0.46
CA ILE A 61 -2.06 -1.90 -1.93
C ILE A 61 -1.36 -0.61 -2.36
N ASP A 62 -0.95 0.23 -1.41
CA ASP A 62 -0.35 1.52 -1.74
C ASP A 62 0.93 1.34 -2.58
N PRO A 63 1.08 2.09 -3.70
CA PRO A 63 2.28 2.00 -4.53
C PRO A 63 3.60 2.28 -3.79
N THR A 64 3.57 3.03 -2.70
CA THR A 64 4.74 3.33 -1.85
C THR A 64 5.29 2.10 -1.13
N LEU A 65 4.45 1.09 -0.89
CA LEU A 65 4.84 -0.17 -0.26
C LEU A 65 5.41 -1.20 -1.24
N LYS A 66 5.45 -0.89 -2.55
CA LYS A 66 6.06 -1.77 -3.57
C LYS A 66 7.48 -2.26 -3.22
N PRO A 67 8.38 -1.44 -2.65
CA PRO A 67 9.71 -1.89 -2.23
C PRO A 67 9.69 -2.91 -1.09
N TYR A 68 8.57 -3.03 -0.37
CA TYR A 68 8.36 -3.90 0.78
C TYR A 68 7.48 -5.12 0.47
N VAL A 69 7.23 -5.40 -0.80
CA VAL A 69 6.41 -6.55 -1.23
C VAL A 69 6.96 -7.87 -0.72
N ASP A 70 8.27 -8.04 -0.64
CA ASP A 70 8.84 -9.28 -0.09
C ASP A 70 8.55 -9.43 1.41
N PHE A 71 8.41 -8.30 2.12
CA PHE A 71 8.23 -8.23 3.56
C PHE A 71 6.76 -8.35 4.00
N TYR A 72 5.85 -7.62 3.34
CA TYR A 72 4.41 -7.65 3.63
C TYR A 72 3.60 -8.50 2.66
N GLY A 73 4.17 -9.00 1.57
CA GLY A 73 3.45 -9.67 0.49
C GLY A 73 2.68 -8.71 -0.42
N ALA A 74 2.36 -9.18 -1.63
CA ALA A 74 1.68 -8.37 -2.65
C ALA A 74 0.15 -8.49 -2.57
N GLY A 75 -0.53 -7.35 -2.53
CA GLY A 75 -1.97 -7.27 -2.80
C GLY A 75 -2.88 -7.55 -1.60
N LYS A 76 -4.18 -7.67 -1.93
CA LYS A 76 -5.31 -7.83 -0.99
C LYS A 76 -5.59 -9.29 -0.61
N ASP A 77 -4.98 -10.25 -1.30
CA ASP A 77 -5.30 -11.66 -1.11
C ASP A 77 -4.44 -12.24 0.03
N ALA A 78 -4.94 -12.22 1.27
CA ALA A 78 -4.22 -12.84 2.38
C ALA A 78 -3.96 -14.33 2.24
N ALA A 79 -4.80 -15.04 1.49
CA ALA A 79 -4.61 -16.45 1.20
C ALA A 79 -3.29 -16.75 0.43
N LYS A 80 -2.66 -15.72 -0.16
CA LYS A 80 -1.39 -15.85 -0.89
C LYS A 80 -0.18 -15.39 -0.09
N LEU A 81 -0.38 -14.91 1.14
CA LEU A 81 0.71 -14.45 2.00
C LEU A 81 1.43 -15.65 2.63
N THR A 82 2.75 -15.54 2.72
CA THR A 82 3.51 -16.47 3.54
C THR A 82 3.21 -16.21 5.01
N GLN A 83 3.43 -17.21 5.88
CA GLN A 83 3.25 -17.05 7.32
C GLN A 83 4.06 -15.88 7.89
N GLU A 84 5.29 -15.68 7.39
CA GLU A 84 6.15 -14.56 7.78
C GLU A 84 5.55 -13.23 7.35
N GLN A 85 5.03 -13.11 6.13
CA GLN A 85 4.37 -11.89 5.65
C GLN A 85 3.13 -11.56 6.46
N THR A 86 2.31 -12.56 6.79
CA THR A 86 1.14 -12.40 7.67
C THR A 86 1.57 -11.93 9.07
N GLY A 87 2.64 -12.52 9.62
CA GLY A 87 3.21 -12.11 10.91
C GLY A 87 3.72 -10.66 10.89
N ASN A 88 4.37 -10.24 9.81
CA ASN A 88 4.85 -8.87 9.64
C ASN A 88 3.69 -7.87 9.52
N ARG A 89 2.61 -8.22 8.80
CA ARG A 89 1.40 -7.40 8.74
C ARG A 89 0.75 -7.27 10.11
N TRP A 90 0.66 -8.37 10.85
CA TRP A 90 0.11 -8.36 12.21
C TRP A 90 0.95 -7.48 13.15
N SER A 91 2.27 -7.65 13.15
CA SER A 91 3.17 -6.85 13.98
C SER A 91 3.05 -5.35 13.68
N MET A 92 2.85 -4.98 12.42
CA MET A 92 2.59 -3.59 12.03
C MET A 92 1.27 -3.07 12.60
N LEU A 93 0.19 -3.83 12.55
CA LEU A 93 -1.10 -3.42 13.08
C LEU A 93 -1.09 -3.32 14.61
N GLU A 94 -0.45 -4.27 15.29
CA GLU A 94 -0.23 -4.23 16.73
C GLU A 94 0.61 -3.01 17.14
N MET A 95 1.66 -2.69 16.37
CA MET A 95 2.44 -1.48 16.60
C MET A 95 1.60 -0.21 16.39
N ALA A 96 0.76 -0.16 15.36
CA ALA A 96 -0.12 0.98 15.10
C ALA A 96 -1.10 1.20 16.27
N ASP A 97 -1.70 0.14 16.79
CA ASP A 97 -2.59 0.21 17.95
C ASP A 97 -1.86 0.74 19.19
N ASN A 98 -0.66 0.24 19.47
CA ASN A 98 0.18 0.74 20.57
C ASN A 98 0.50 2.24 20.44
N ILE A 99 0.71 2.73 19.21
CA ILE A 99 0.94 4.17 18.96
C ILE A 99 -0.34 4.97 19.23
N ILE A 100 -1.51 4.48 18.80
CA ILE A 100 -2.81 5.12 19.08
C ILE A 100 -3.03 5.21 20.59
N LEU A 101 -2.91 4.08 21.30
CA LEU A 101 -3.05 4.00 22.75
C LEU A 101 -2.09 4.94 23.47
N GLY A 102 -0.81 4.94 23.08
CA GLY A 102 0.21 5.79 23.67
C GLY A 102 -0.03 7.29 23.41
N SER A 103 -0.57 7.63 22.24
CA SER A 103 -0.92 9.01 21.89
C SER A 103 -2.12 9.51 22.70
N GLN A 104 -3.17 8.68 22.81
CA GLN A 104 -4.36 8.99 23.58
C GLN A 104 -4.04 9.18 25.07
N ALA A 105 -3.16 8.34 25.63
CA ALA A 105 -2.69 8.50 27.01
C ALA A 105 -1.96 9.84 27.26
N GLN A 106 -1.43 10.48 26.21
CA GLN A 106 -0.80 11.80 26.26
C GLN A 106 -1.79 12.94 25.96
N GLY A 107 -3.09 12.65 25.83
CA GLY A 107 -4.11 13.62 25.43
C GLY A 107 -3.98 14.07 23.98
N ARG A 108 -3.33 13.28 23.12
CA ARG A 108 -3.21 13.54 21.68
C ARG A 108 -4.06 12.54 20.92
N ASN A 109 -4.73 13.04 19.88
CA ASN A 109 -5.45 12.19 18.95
C ASN A 109 -4.61 12.07 17.69
N ILE A 110 -4.28 10.84 17.32
CA ILE A 110 -3.71 10.51 16.01
C ILE A 110 -4.75 9.68 15.25
N THR A 111 -4.75 9.83 13.94
CA THR A 111 -5.59 9.00 13.07
C THR A 111 -5.01 7.59 12.94
N ALA A 112 -5.85 6.62 12.61
CA ALA A 112 -5.40 5.25 12.38
C ALA A 112 -4.45 5.16 11.18
N GLU A 113 -4.67 5.97 10.14
CA GLU A 113 -3.76 6.08 9.00
C GLU A 113 -2.37 6.56 9.41
N GLU A 114 -2.29 7.66 10.18
CA GLU A 114 -1.01 8.18 10.68
C GLU A 114 -0.30 7.14 11.58
N ALA A 115 -1.05 6.43 12.43
CA ALA A 115 -0.50 5.40 13.28
C ALA A 115 0.09 4.24 12.46
N MET A 116 -0.58 3.81 11.39
CA MET A 116 -0.09 2.77 10.48
C MET A 116 1.16 3.21 9.72
N GLU A 117 1.22 4.47 9.27
CA GLU A 117 2.42 5.04 8.65
C GLU A 117 3.61 5.03 9.62
N MET A 118 3.39 5.46 10.87
CA MET A 118 4.42 5.44 11.90
C MET A 118 4.85 4.01 12.25
N ALA A 119 3.90 3.08 12.38
CA ALA A 119 4.16 1.68 12.64
C ALA A 119 4.96 1.02 11.51
N HIS A 120 4.64 1.34 10.25
CA HIS A 120 5.40 0.88 9.10
C HIS A 120 6.87 1.31 9.17
N LEU A 121 7.16 2.56 9.55
CA LEU A 121 8.53 3.05 9.69
C LEU A 121 9.33 2.27 10.76
N LEU A 122 8.67 1.86 11.84
CA LEU A 122 9.29 1.12 12.94
C LEU A 122 9.50 -0.35 12.58
N VAL A 123 8.46 -1.03 12.08
CA VAL A 123 8.48 -2.47 11.80
C VAL A 123 9.33 -2.79 10.57
N SER A 124 9.35 -1.92 9.57
CA SER A 124 10.12 -2.14 8.35
C SER A 124 11.59 -1.72 8.44
N GLU A 125 12.03 -1.16 9.57
CA GLU A 125 13.40 -0.67 9.77
C GLU A 125 14.48 -1.69 9.34
N PRO A 126 14.40 -2.98 9.71
CA PRO A 126 15.42 -3.97 9.36
C PRO A 126 15.54 -4.23 7.85
N VAL A 127 14.48 -3.99 7.09
CA VAL A 127 14.41 -4.22 5.64
C VAL A 127 14.45 -2.92 4.84
N ARG A 128 14.35 -1.75 5.50
CA ARG A 128 14.28 -0.43 4.88
C ARG A 128 15.48 -0.16 3.98
N GLU A 129 16.69 -0.48 4.43
CA GLU A 129 17.89 -0.24 3.61
C GLU A 129 17.86 -1.06 2.31
N LYS A 130 17.47 -2.34 2.40
CA LYS A 130 17.34 -3.22 1.23
C LYS A 130 16.27 -2.71 0.28
N ALA A 131 15.11 -2.32 0.80
CA ALA A 131 14.00 -1.75 0.04
C ALA A 131 14.43 -0.49 -0.72
N LEU A 132 15.12 0.45 -0.04
CA LEU A 132 15.63 1.69 -0.64
C LEU A 132 16.69 1.42 -1.73
N ARG A 133 17.59 0.46 -1.51
CA ARG A 133 18.58 0.07 -2.54
C ARG A 133 17.91 -0.49 -3.79
N VAL A 134 16.89 -1.33 -3.64
CA VAL A 134 16.12 -1.87 -4.76
C VAL A 134 15.43 -0.73 -5.50
N GLU A 135 14.72 0.15 -4.79
CA GLU A 135 14.03 1.29 -5.37
C GLU A 135 14.98 2.20 -6.15
N LEU A 136 16.11 2.59 -5.55
CA LEU A 136 17.12 3.42 -6.19
C LEU A 136 17.71 2.74 -7.43
N SER A 137 18.04 1.45 -7.33
CA SER A 137 18.59 0.69 -8.46
C SER A 137 17.63 0.64 -9.64
N THR A 138 16.32 0.50 -9.39
CA THR A 138 15.31 0.51 -10.46
C THR A 138 15.16 1.89 -11.08
N LYS A 139 15.17 2.96 -10.27
CA LYS A 139 15.16 4.35 -10.75
C LYS A 139 16.39 4.66 -11.61
N VAL A 140 17.59 4.25 -11.17
CA VAL A 140 18.84 4.41 -11.92
C VAL A 140 18.80 3.62 -13.23
N LYS A 141 18.36 2.36 -13.21
CA LYS A 141 18.19 1.55 -14.43
C LYS A 141 17.20 2.17 -15.41
N LYS A 142 16.08 2.72 -14.94
CA LYS A 142 15.11 3.45 -15.78
C LYS A 142 15.72 4.70 -16.39
N ARG A 143 16.45 5.51 -15.61
CA ARG A 143 17.16 6.68 -16.13
C ARG A 143 18.25 6.30 -17.13
N ALA A 144 19.03 5.26 -16.87
CA ALA A 144 20.05 4.77 -17.81
C ALA A 144 19.44 4.35 -19.16
N LYS A 145 18.25 3.72 -19.16
CA LYS A 145 17.50 3.41 -20.39
C LYS A 145 16.98 4.66 -21.12
N GLY A 146 16.69 5.75 -20.42
CA GLY A 146 16.21 7.01 -21.01
C GLY A 146 17.34 7.95 -21.48
N VAL A 147 18.48 7.94 -20.78
CA VAL A 147 19.67 8.77 -21.11
C VAL A 147 20.50 8.14 -22.22
N THR A 148 20.41 6.82 -22.41
CA THR A 148 20.89 6.22 -23.64
C THR A 148 19.98 6.69 -24.78
N LEU A 149 20.38 7.80 -25.42
CA LEU A 149 20.13 8.08 -26.84
C LEU A 149 20.74 6.93 -27.65
N ARG A 150 20.24 5.72 -27.44
CA ARG A 150 20.33 4.68 -28.43
C ARG A 150 19.46 5.25 -29.55
N PRO A 151 20.00 5.51 -30.76
CA PRO A 151 19.13 5.75 -31.90
C PRO A 151 18.18 4.57 -31.84
N ALA A 152 16.88 4.86 -31.67
CA ALA A 152 15.91 3.82 -31.69
C ALA A 152 16.25 3.04 -32.97
N LYS A 153 16.36 1.71 -32.85
CA LYS A 153 15.87 0.90 -33.96
C LYS A 153 14.37 1.18 -34.02
N SER A 154 13.96 2.42 -34.31
CA SER A 154 12.82 2.66 -35.16
C SER A 154 13.08 1.68 -36.26
N LYS A 155 12.20 0.68 -36.37
CA LYS A 155 12.13 -0.16 -37.57
C LYS A 155 12.47 0.80 -38.69
N ALA A 156 13.63 0.60 -39.33
CA ALA A 156 13.88 1.28 -40.58
C ALA A 156 12.57 1.03 -41.32
N ALA A 157 11.78 2.09 -41.56
CA ALA A 157 10.59 1.99 -42.37
C ALA A 157 11.08 1.16 -43.55
N LYS A 158 10.51 -0.05 -43.72
CA LYS A 158 11.03 -1.04 -44.66
C LYS A 158 11.47 -0.24 -45.86
N ALA A 159 12.79 -0.21 -46.10
CA ALA A 159 13.28 0.44 -47.30
C ALA A 159 12.58 -0.36 -48.38
N ASP A 160 11.55 0.24 -48.95
CA ASP A 160 10.84 -0.31 -50.06
C ASP A 160 11.91 -0.29 -51.14
N THR A 161 12.57 -1.43 -51.27
CA THR A 161 13.46 -1.73 -52.36
C THR A 161 12.56 -1.91 -53.57
N ASP A 162 11.94 -0.83 -54.02
CA ASP A 162 11.39 -0.76 -55.36
C ASP A 162 11.11 0.68 -55.79
N GLY A 163 11.78 1.07 -56.88
CA GLY A 163 11.44 2.23 -57.68
C GLY A 163 11.79 3.60 -57.09
N LYS A 164 12.63 4.36 -57.80
CA LYS A 164 12.79 5.81 -57.60
C LYS A 164 11.40 6.47 -57.53
N VAL A 165 11.01 6.95 -56.35
CA VAL A 165 9.79 7.74 -56.18
C VAL A 165 9.94 8.99 -57.07
N THR A 166 8.98 9.18 -57.98
CA THR A 166 8.99 10.34 -58.88
C THR A 166 8.57 11.60 -58.12
N GLU A 167 9.05 12.76 -58.56
CA GLU A 167 8.81 14.07 -57.91
C GLU A 167 7.32 14.31 -57.60
N LYS A 168 6.43 13.97 -58.53
CA LYS A 168 4.97 14.04 -58.36
C LYS A 168 4.44 13.24 -57.17
N GLN A 169 4.97 12.04 -56.93
CA GLN A 169 4.54 11.20 -55.81
C GLN A 169 5.00 11.78 -54.46
N LEU A 170 6.08 12.57 -54.47
CA LEU A 170 6.57 13.30 -53.31
C LEU A 170 5.69 14.53 -53.02
N GLU A 171 5.32 15.28 -54.05
CA GLU A 171 4.39 16.41 -53.96
C GLU A 171 3.03 15.98 -53.40
N GLU A 172 2.46 14.88 -53.88
CA GLU A 172 1.17 14.37 -53.39
C GLU A 172 1.23 13.96 -51.92
N ARG A 173 2.32 13.30 -51.48
CA ARG A 173 2.53 12.93 -50.07
C ARG A 173 2.69 14.15 -49.18
N VAL A 174 3.36 15.20 -49.66
CA VAL A 174 3.52 16.45 -48.92
C VAL A 174 2.17 17.18 -48.82
N GLN A 175 1.40 17.23 -49.91
CA GLN A 175 0.07 17.86 -49.91
C GLN A 175 -0.89 17.16 -48.95
N GLN A 176 -0.87 15.82 -48.89
CA GLN A 176 -1.65 15.05 -47.91
C GLN A 176 -1.27 15.37 -46.46
N LYS A 177 0.02 15.58 -46.19
CA LYS A 177 0.49 15.98 -44.84
C LYS A 177 0.06 17.39 -44.49
N LEU A 178 0.16 18.33 -45.44
CA LEU A 178 -0.28 19.71 -45.23
C LEU A 178 -1.79 19.77 -44.95
N ASN A 179 -2.61 19.03 -45.69
CA ASN A 179 -4.06 18.98 -45.48
C ASN A 179 -4.47 18.38 -44.13
N ASN A 180 -3.64 17.54 -43.51
CA ASN A 180 -3.89 16.99 -42.17
C ASN A 180 -3.45 17.91 -41.04
N VAL A 181 -2.50 18.81 -41.31
CA VAL A 181 -1.96 19.75 -40.31
C VAL A 181 -2.73 21.08 -40.30
N PHE A 182 -3.17 21.53 -41.47
CA PHE A 182 -3.87 22.80 -41.65
C PHE A 182 -5.39 22.64 -41.85
N ARG A 183 -5.95 21.57 -41.28
CA ARG A 183 -7.41 21.36 -41.25
C ARG A 183 -8.04 22.00 -40.04
#